data_AF-A0A150VZL8-F1
#
_entry.id   AF-A0A150VZL8-F1
#
_cell.length_a   1.000
_cell.length_b   1.000
_cell.length_c   1.000
_cell.angle_alpha   90.00
_cell.angle_beta   90.00
_cell.angle_gamma   90.00
#
_symmetry.space_group_name_H-M   'P 1'
#
loop_
_entity.id
_entity.type
_entity.pdbx_description
1 polymer ?
#
loop_
_entity_poly.entity_id
_entity_poly.type
_entity_poly.pdbx_seq_one_letter_code
_entity_poly.pdbx_strand_id
1 'polypeptide(L)'
;MSLISTLARMEAVESGRAQPLATVRHRRVSERPLVLVPLTTAGEAGAPLGALVGTDPGEPRLLVVPQPRDRDLRFTFLADLAEEVLPYVDAFTDAVELVERNETDAETGKKVRVEVELCADAPQLIVPSRAGIEYVRLLGRSTRFRRTAEQDPETPFPAPPRVPLLGRWLTHFGERARVPGSSLLLAATDLLNRHWATGQSSLEDQHLGALLAWIDPADGVPGREGALRAEAGRDERGQLFCPPAGPATDPAFDNRLLAPAIERYDRARQASGAAEDPEAAERALGELLAAEREVRRLVVSQLKPTWDAVWRAVGLLRELPEGARVADRWTRDRWSFTAHRDRVAAGEPPQPRRDDAVTAAQKLAAREQAQGQLEAQEALDDPLVLAGRRLAGEAFAAEVVEVVMAWTESKRPAPRPLLTVRTDDRPHLAERVKVYRSLEGKPQAAEFVRYEEDGSLVLRVLDRMGRSKEPAEGSVPEKGERIAWTLFEHDQRGGPKLPDPEETPWTHGGPPRTDAVELPDPVTPEDVL
;
A
#
# COMPACT_ATOMS: atom_id res chain seq x y z
N MET A 1 -11.03 16.11 -6.69
CA MET A 1 -10.80 16.60 -5.31
C MET A 1 -12.15 17.00 -4.72
N SER A 2 -12.40 16.71 -3.44
CA SER A 2 -13.61 17.17 -2.75
C SER A 2 -13.53 18.67 -2.42
N LEU A 3 -14.68 19.28 -2.10
CA LEU A 3 -14.73 20.66 -1.63
C LEU A 3 -13.89 20.85 -0.35
N ILE A 4 -13.97 19.92 0.60
CA ILE A 4 -13.16 19.94 1.83
C ILE A 4 -11.66 19.90 1.52
N SER A 5 -11.23 19.05 0.59
CA SER A 5 -9.82 18.99 0.20
C SER A 5 -9.35 20.31 -0.41
N THR A 6 -10.22 20.96 -1.19
CA THR A 6 -9.90 22.27 -1.79
C THR A 6 -9.79 23.36 -0.73
N LEU A 7 -10.75 23.42 0.20
CA LEU A 7 -10.73 24.36 1.32
C LEU A 7 -9.48 24.16 2.19
N ALA A 8 -9.19 22.91 2.60
CA ALA A 8 -8.03 22.58 3.41
C ALA A 8 -6.70 22.98 2.74
N ARG A 9 -6.61 22.87 1.40
CA ARG A 9 -5.43 23.35 0.64
C ARG A 9 -5.33 24.89 0.67
N MET A 10 -6.43 25.62 0.56
CA MET A 10 -6.44 27.08 0.67
C MET A 10 -6.06 27.55 2.08
N GLU A 11 -6.63 26.91 3.10
CA GLU A 11 -6.30 27.15 4.51
C GLU A 11 -4.85 26.79 4.82
N ALA A 12 -4.28 25.78 4.15
CA ALA A 12 -2.87 25.46 4.29
C ALA A 12 -2.00 26.60 3.77
N VAL A 13 -2.31 27.14 2.58
CA VAL A 13 -1.59 28.30 2.03
C VAL A 13 -1.69 29.52 2.95
N GLU A 14 -2.86 29.79 3.51
CA GLU A 14 -3.09 30.92 4.40
C GLU A 14 -2.36 30.77 5.75
N SER A 15 -2.45 29.59 6.38
CA SER A 15 -1.83 29.33 7.68
C SER A 15 -0.32 29.07 7.59
N GLY A 16 0.17 28.74 6.39
CA GLY A 16 1.53 28.26 6.18
C GLY A 16 1.79 26.87 6.76
N ARG A 17 0.76 26.06 7.06
CA ARG A 17 0.89 24.71 7.62
C ARG A 17 -0.11 23.75 6.98
N ALA A 18 0.24 22.46 6.85
CA ALA A 18 -0.68 21.47 6.33
C ALA A 18 -1.95 21.36 7.20
N GLN A 19 -3.09 21.15 6.56
CA GLN A 19 -4.37 20.99 7.23
C GLN A 19 -4.78 19.52 7.28
N PRO A 20 -5.36 19.03 8.39
CA PRO A 20 -5.81 17.65 8.47
C PRO A 20 -6.96 17.37 7.50
N LEU A 21 -6.87 16.26 6.78
CA LEU A 21 -7.93 15.70 5.94
C LEU A 21 -8.62 14.49 6.59
N ALA A 22 -7.99 13.92 7.61
CA ALA A 22 -8.45 12.76 8.34
C ALA A 22 -8.18 12.96 9.84
N THR A 23 -9.06 12.40 10.67
CA THR A 23 -8.93 12.39 12.15
C THR A 23 -8.42 11.06 12.69
N VAL A 24 -8.49 10.00 11.88
CA VAL A 24 -8.01 8.66 12.21
C VAL A 24 -7.06 8.17 11.11
N ARG A 25 -6.16 7.25 11.43
CA ARG A 25 -5.37 6.55 10.42
C ARG A 25 -6.18 5.44 9.77
N HIS A 26 -6.21 5.43 8.44
CA HIS A 26 -6.99 4.46 7.63
C HIS A 26 -6.18 3.25 7.15
N ARG A 27 -4.91 3.17 7.57
CA ARG A 27 -4.00 2.06 7.30
C ARG A 27 -3.41 1.55 8.59
N ARG A 28 -3.10 0.25 8.61
CA ARG A 28 -2.31 -0.33 9.69
C ARG A 28 -0.92 0.30 9.64
N VAL A 29 -0.41 0.70 10.78
CA VAL A 29 1.01 1.03 10.95
C VAL A 29 1.53 0.07 12.00
N SER A 30 2.29 -0.93 11.55
CA SER A 30 2.88 -1.94 12.42
C SER A 30 3.77 -1.28 13.47
N GLU A 31 3.95 -1.93 14.61
CA GLU A 31 4.91 -1.51 15.64
C GLU A 31 6.36 -1.64 15.13
N ARG A 32 6.61 -2.60 14.25
CA ARG A 32 7.93 -2.89 13.66
C ARG A 32 7.82 -3.04 12.14
N PRO A 33 7.52 -1.97 11.39
CA PRO A 33 7.53 -2.03 9.94
C PRO A 33 8.96 -2.18 9.45
N LEU A 34 9.17 -2.93 8.36
CA LEU A 34 10.44 -2.96 7.66
C LEU A 34 10.49 -1.76 6.70
N VAL A 35 11.33 -0.78 7.03
CA VAL A 35 11.58 0.35 6.14
C VAL A 35 12.63 -0.06 5.11
N LEU A 36 12.36 0.24 3.83
CA LEU A 36 13.30 0.05 2.72
C LEU A 36 13.42 1.35 1.92
N VAL A 37 14.60 1.96 1.96
CA VAL A 37 14.94 3.15 1.18
C VAL A 37 15.93 2.75 0.08
N PRO A 38 15.47 2.55 -1.16
CA PRO A 38 16.34 2.15 -2.26
C PRO A 38 16.98 3.34 -2.98
N LEU A 39 18.15 3.11 -3.59
CA LEU A 39 18.74 3.95 -4.63
C LEU A 39 19.14 3.11 -5.84
N THR A 40 18.91 3.67 -7.01
CA THR A 40 19.31 3.13 -8.31
C THR A 40 20.29 4.06 -8.99
N THR A 41 21.13 3.49 -9.85
CA THR A 41 22.05 4.28 -10.67
C THR A 41 21.29 4.98 -11.80
N ALA A 42 21.66 6.23 -12.09
CA ALA A 42 21.11 6.94 -13.24
C ALA A 42 21.52 6.25 -14.56
N GLY A 43 20.56 6.12 -15.48
CA GLY A 43 20.81 5.63 -16.85
C GLY A 43 20.76 4.12 -17.06
N GLU A 44 20.60 3.31 -16.01
CA GLU A 44 20.39 1.87 -16.12
C GLU A 44 19.20 1.44 -15.28
N ALA A 45 18.16 0.91 -15.93
CA ALA A 45 16.88 0.66 -15.29
C ALA A 45 16.99 -0.44 -14.22
N GLY A 46 16.86 -0.06 -12.96
CA GLY A 46 16.80 -0.99 -11.83
C GLY A 46 18.14 -1.38 -11.22
N ALA A 47 19.28 -0.99 -11.81
CA ALA A 47 20.60 -1.30 -11.28
C ALA A 47 20.77 -0.72 -9.86
N PRO A 48 20.89 -1.57 -8.81
CA PRO A 48 21.01 -1.10 -7.43
C PRO A 48 22.31 -0.30 -7.24
N LEU A 49 22.19 0.85 -6.60
CA LEU A 49 23.34 1.62 -6.10
C LEU A 49 23.52 1.40 -4.59
N GLY A 50 22.42 1.32 -3.86
CA GLY A 50 22.43 1.00 -2.43
C GLY A 50 21.03 1.03 -1.83
N ALA A 51 20.93 0.64 -0.57
CA ALA A 51 19.70 0.71 0.20
C ALA A 51 19.98 0.86 1.69
N LEU A 52 19.09 1.56 2.40
CA LEU A 52 18.93 1.38 3.85
C LEU A 52 17.71 0.51 4.09
N VAL A 53 17.88 -0.54 4.89
CA VAL A 53 16.81 -1.49 5.25
C VAL A 53 16.86 -1.78 6.75
N GLY A 54 15.70 -1.93 7.39
CA GLY A 54 15.64 -2.29 8.81
C GLY A 54 14.33 -1.94 9.49
N THR A 55 14.20 -2.34 10.76
CA THR A 55 13.01 -2.09 11.60
C THR A 55 13.28 -1.11 12.74
N ASP A 56 14.54 -0.72 12.96
CA ASP A 56 14.95 0.24 13.99
C ASP A 56 15.46 1.53 13.33
N PRO A 57 14.88 2.72 13.63
CA PRO A 57 15.35 3.99 13.09
C PRO A 57 16.83 4.31 13.39
N GLY A 58 17.35 3.85 14.52
CA GLY A 58 18.73 4.09 14.98
C GLY A 58 19.77 3.12 14.41
N GLU A 59 19.35 1.93 13.97
CA GLU A 59 20.24 0.86 13.51
C GLU A 59 19.89 0.36 12.09
N PRO A 60 19.93 1.24 11.06
CA PRO A 60 19.66 0.78 9.70
C PRO A 60 20.81 -0.07 9.16
N ARG A 61 20.46 -1.14 8.43
CA ARG A 61 21.43 -1.87 7.61
C ARG A 61 21.66 -1.12 6.31
N LEU A 62 22.92 -0.83 6.01
CA LEU A 62 23.35 -0.23 4.75
C LEU A 62 23.90 -1.27 3.79
N LEU A 63 23.31 -1.33 2.60
CA LEU A 63 23.76 -2.09 1.45
C LEU A 63 24.27 -1.14 0.37
N VAL A 64 25.41 -1.42 -0.26
CA VAL A 64 26.03 -0.57 -1.28
C VAL A 64 26.59 -1.43 -2.41
N VAL A 65 26.45 -0.95 -3.64
CA VAL A 65 27.07 -1.54 -4.83
C VAL A 65 28.13 -0.56 -5.35
N PRO A 66 29.42 -0.78 -5.03
CA PRO A 66 30.49 0.17 -5.36
C PRO A 66 30.66 0.43 -6.86
N GLN A 67 30.40 -0.58 -7.68
CA GLN A 67 30.36 -0.47 -9.14
C GLN A 67 29.01 -1.05 -9.61
N PRO A 68 28.01 -0.19 -9.82
CA PRO A 68 26.67 -0.63 -10.20
C PRO A 68 26.63 -1.40 -11.50
N ARG A 69 27.60 -1.30 -12.41
CA ARG A 69 27.67 -2.08 -13.67
C ARG A 69 28.18 -3.51 -13.51
N ASP A 70 28.70 -3.84 -12.33
CA ASP A 70 29.23 -5.16 -12.05
C ASP A 70 28.11 -6.11 -11.62
N ARG A 71 27.89 -7.17 -12.40
CA ARG A 71 26.83 -8.14 -12.18
C ARG A 71 26.98 -8.93 -10.88
N ASP A 72 28.21 -9.25 -10.49
CA ASP A 72 28.46 -10.04 -9.27
C ASP A 72 28.15 -9.18 -8.04
N LEU A 73 28.56 -7.91 -8.04
CA LEU A 73 28.22 -6.98 -6.96
C LEU A 73 26.69 -6.73 -6.87
N ARG A 74 25.97 -6.68 -8.00
CA ARG A 74 24.49 -6.62 -8.00
C ARG A 74 23.88 -7.86 -7.34
N PHE A 75 24.41 -9.05 -7.60
CA PHE A 75 23.91 -10.28 -6.98
C PHE A 75 24.24 -10.36 -5.49
N THR A 76 25.44 -9.92 -5.09
CA THR A 76 25.78 -9.79 -3.66
C THR A 76 24.79 -8.86 -2.96
N PHE A 77 24.47 -7.71 -3.55
CA PHE A 77 23.44 -6.81 -3.00
C PHE A 77 22.08 -7.50 -2.85
N LEU A 78 21.63 -8.27 -3.84
CA LEU A 78 20.35 -8.99 -3.75
C LEU A 78 20.38 -10.09 -2.68
N ALA A 79 21.52 -10.76 -2.53
CA ALA A 79 21.73 -11.78 -1.52
C ALA A 79 21.73 -11.18 -0.11
N ASP A 80 22.38 -10.04 0.09
CA ASP A 80 22.39 -9.30 1.35
C ASP A 80 21.01 -8.71 1.67
N LEU A 81 20.29 -8.20 0.66
CA LEU A 81 18.91 -7.75 0.84
C LEU A 81 18.00 -8.91 1.25
N ALA A 82 18.20 -10.10 0.70
CA ALA A 82 17.46 -11.30 1.09
C ALA A 82 17.77 -11.70 2.54
N GLU A 83 19.02 -11.55 2.99
CA GLU A 83 19.43 -11.82 4.39
C GLU A 83 18.77 -10.87 5.39
N GLU A 84 18.38 -9.66 5.00
CA GLU A 84 17.66 -8.73 5.87
C GLU A 84 16.13 -8.92 5.80
N VAL A 85 15.58 -9.12 4.60
CA VAL A 85 14.12 -9.16 4.38
C VAL A 85 13.52 -10.51 4.75
N LEU A 86 14.16 -11.62 4.42
CA LEU A 86 13.57 -12.95 4.63
C LEU A 86 13.41 -13.30 6.11
N PRO A 87 14.41 -13.10 6.99
CA PRO A 87 14.22 -13.35 8.42
C PRO A 87 13.11 -12.49 9.04
N TYR A 88 12.92 -11.25 8.54
CA TYR A 88 11.79 -10.42 8.96
C TYR A 88 10.46 -11.04 8.54
N VAL A 89 10.33 -11.56 7.32
CA VAL A 89 9.11 -12.22 6.83
C VAL A 89 8.85 -13.54 7.58
N ASP A 90 9.89 -14.35 7.75
CA ASP A 90 9.82 -15.65 8.43
C ASP A 90 9.40 -15.50 9.90
N ALA A 91 9.70 -14.36 10.55
CA ALA A 91 9.23 -14.08 11.91
C ALA A 91 7.69 -14.04 12.06
N PHE A 92 6.94 -13.98 10.95
CA PHE A 92 5.48 -13.98 10.94
C PHE A 92 4.86 -15.30 10.49
N THR A 93 5.65 -16.30 10.10
CA THR A 93 5.10 -17.53 9.48
C THR A 93 4.59 -18.54 10.49
N ASP A 94 5.20 -18.60 11.67
CA ASP A 94 4.99 -19.70 12.62
C ASP A 94 3.88 -19.43 13.65
N ALA A 95 3.70 -18.16 14.04
CA ALA A 95 2.65 -17.77 14.96
C ALA A 95 1.30 -17.78 14.22
N VAL A 96 0.43 -18.74 14.53
CA VAL A 96 -0.88 -18.92 13.88
C VAL A 96 -2.02 -18.98 14.89
N GLU A 97 -3.20 -18.60 14.42
CA GLU A 97 -4.49 -18.75 15.09
C GLU A 97 -5.35 -19.72 14.27
N LEU A 98 -6.07 -20.62 14.96
CA LEU A 98 -7.03 -21.51 14.30
C LEU A 98 -8.36 -20.77 14.14
N VAL A 99 -8.84 -20.69 12.90
CA VAL A 99 -10.09 -19.99 12.57
C VAL A 99 -11.04 -20.95 11.86
N GLU A 100 -12.29 -21.00 12.29
CA GLU A 100 -13.33 -21.76 11.59
C GLU A 100 -13.68 -21.06 10.26
N ARG A 101 -13.55 -21.79 9.16
CA ARG A 101 -13.99 -21.35 7.84
C ARG A 101 -14.99 -22.34 7.26
N ASN A 102 -16.01 -21.81 6.58
CA ASN A 102 -16.91 -22.64 5.79
C ASN A 102 -16.26 -22.89 4.42
N GLU A 103 -15.87 -24.13 4.16
CA GLU A 103 -15.41 -24.58 2.85
C GLU A 103 -16.48 -25.43 2.18
N THR A 104 -16.54 -25.36 0.85
CA THR A 104 -17.43 -26.23 0.07
C THR A 104 -16.70 -27.53 -0.17
N ASP A 105 -17.23 -28.61 0.42
CA ASP A 105 -16.74 -29.96 0.23
C ASP A 105 -16.85 -30.35 -1.26
N ALA A 106 -15.73 -30.76 -1.85
CA ALA A 106 -15.63 -31.01 -3.28
C ALA A 106 -16.45 -32.23 -3.75
N GLU A 107 -16.71 -33.20 -2.86
CA GLU A 107 -17.45 -34.43 -3.18
C GLU A 107 -18.96 -34.25 -3.00
N THR A 108 -19.36 -33.49 -1.99
CA THR A 108 -20.78 -33.36 -1.58
C THR A 108 -21.40 -32.02 -1.93
N GLY A 109 -20.59 -31.01 -2.29
CA GLY A 109 -21.03 -29.63 -2.56
C GLY A 109 -21.59 -28.90 -1.34
N LYS A 110 -21.52 -29.50 -0.14
CA LYS A 110 -22.05 -28.91 1.10
C LYS A 110 -21.00 -28.03 1.75
N LYS A 111 -21.46 -27.00 2.49
CA LYS A 111 -20.57 -26.20 3.32
C LYS A 111 -20.23 -26.95 4.60
N VAL A 112 -18.96 -27.28 4.78
CA VAL A 112 -18.40 -27.91 5.98
C VAL A 112 -17.57 -26.88 6.71
N ARG A 113 -17.58 -26.92 8.04
CA ARG A 113 -16.69 -26.09 8.86
C ARG A 113 -15.35 -26.80 8.98
N VAL A 114 -14.31 -26.13 8.53
CA VAL A 114 -12.93 -26.59 8.60
C VAL A 114 -12.15 -25.58 9.43
N GLU A 115 -11.29 -26.08 10.32
CA GLU A 115 -10.31 -25.25 11.01
C GLU A 115 -9.14 -25.00 10.06
N VAL A 116 -8.89 -23.74 9.76
CA VAL A 116 -7.78 -23.29 8.92
C VAL A 116 -6.85 -22.41 9.75
N GLU A 117 -5.56 -22.53 9.49
CA GLU A 117 -4.57 -21.64 10.10
C GLU A 117 -4.65 -20.24 9.49
N LEU A 118 -4.51 -19.24 10.34
CA LEU A 118 -4.32 -17.85 9.97
C LEU A 118 -3.09 -17.33 10.72
N CYS A 119 -2.06 -16.85 10.03
CA CYS A 119 -0.94 -16.18 10.68
C CYS A 119 -1.45 -15.09 11.63
N ALA A 120 -0.95 -15.07 12.87
CA ALA A 120 -1.36 -14.15 13.93
C ALA A 120 -1.16 -12.68 13.54
N ASP A 121 -0.12 -12.42 12.75
CA ASP A 121 0.16 -11.10 12.16
C ASP A 121 0.78 -11.25 10.76
N ALA A 122 1.12 -10.14 10.11
CA ALA A 122 1.75 -10.14 8.79
C ALA A 122 2.86 -9.07 8.67
N PRO A 123 3.88 -9.30 7.82
CA PRO A 123 4.95 -8.34 7.59
C PRO A 123 4.43 -7.07 6.90
N GLN A 124 4.94 -5.90 7.30
CA GLN A 124 4.64 -4.62 6.66
C GLN A 124 5.93 -3.96 6.17
N LEU A 125 5.96 -3.63 4.88
CA LEU A 125 7.05 -2.88 4.25
C LEU A 125 6.63 -1.43 4.01
N ILE A 126 7.51 -0.49 4.35
CA ILE A 126 7.32 0.94 4.07
C ILE A 126 8.48 1.46 3.23
N VAL A 127 8.15 2.11 2.12
CA VAL A 127 9.09 2.79 1.22
C VAL A 127 8.82 4.30 1.22
N PRO A 128 9.76 5.16 0.79
CA PRO A 128 9.55 6.61 0.86
C PRO A 128 8.43 7.11 -0.07
N SER A 129 8.37 6.57 -1.27
CA SER A 129 7.52 7.06 -2.36
C SER A 129 6.96 5.93 -3.21
N ARG A 130 6.01 6.26 -4.10
CA ARG A 130 5.50 5.30 -5.10
C ARG A 130 6.59 4.73 -5.99
N ALA A 131 7.63 5.51 -6.27
CA ALA A 131 8.76 5.03 -7.05
C ALA A 131 9.52 3.91 -6.30
N GLY A 132 9.55 3.93 -4.97
CA GLY A 132 10.02 2.82 -4.15
C GLY A 132 9.16 1.56 -4.28
N ILE A 133 7.83 1.69 -4.39
CA ILE A 133 6.92 0.56 -4.64
C ILE A 133 7.23 -0.06 -6.00
N GLU A 134 7.39 0.77 -7.04
CA GLU A 134 7.74 0.28 -8.38
C GLU A 134 9.11 -0.39 -8.41
N TYR A 135 10.07 0.10 -7.62
CA TYR A 135 11.37 -0.56 -7.46
C TYR A 135 11.25 -1.94 -6.79
N VAL A 136 10.47 -2.07 -5.71
CA VAL A 136 10.18 -3.37 -5.08
C VAL A 136 9.55 -4.34 -6.08
N ARG A 137 8.61 -3.87 -6.89
CA ARG A 137 7.97 -4.66 -7.96
C ARG A 137 8.97 -5.10 -9.03
N LEU A 138 9.89 -4.21 -9.41
CA LEU A 138 10.95 -4.52 -10.37
C LEU A 138 11.91 -5.59 -9.82
N LEU A 139 12.33 -5.47 -8.56
CA LEU A 139 13.15 -6.49 -7.88
C LEU A 139 12.43 -7.84 -7.84
N GLY A 140 11.14 -7.86 -7.47
CA GLY A 140 10.33 -9.08 -7.48
C GLY A 140 10.29 -9.77 -8.84
N ARG A 141 10.12 -9.00 -9.93
CA ARG A 141 10.14 -9.52 -11.31
C ARG A 141 11.49 -10.05 -11.74
N SER A 142 12.56 -9.32 -11.46
CA SER A 142 13.91 -9.66 -11.93
C SER A 142 14.55 -10.83 -11.19
N THR A 143 14.06 -11.18 -10.00
CA THR A 143 14.67 -12.21 -9.12
C THR A 143 13.88 -13.50 -8.99
N ARG A 144 12.53 -13.49 -9.05
CA ARG A 144 11.71 -14.68 -8.69
C ARG A 144 11.90 -15.93 -9.55
N PHE A 145 12.43 -15.78 -10.77
CA PHE A 145 12.68 -16.87 -11.72
C PHE A 145 14.16 -17.20 -11.89
N ARG A 146 15.06 -16.61 -11.07
CA ARG A 146 16.49 -16.93 -11.16
C ARG A 146 16.71 -18.38 -10.77
N ARG A 147 17.53 -19.08 -11.56
CA ARG A 147 17.85 -20.50 -11.32
C ARG A 147 18.96 -20.60 -10.28
N THR A 148 18.79 -21.54 -9.36
CA THR A 148 19.82 -21.92 -8.39
C THR A 148 20.71 -23.02 -8.95
N ALA A 149 21.87 -23.22 -8.34
CA ALA A 149 22.79 -24.30 -8.74
C ALA A 149 22.15 -25.69 -8.58
N GLU A 150 21.23 -25.86 -7.62
CA GLU A 150 20.51 -27.12 -7.39
C GLU A 150 19.50 -27.41 -8.52
N GLN A 151 18.88 -26.37 -9.07
CA GLN A 151 17.86 -26.50 -10.11
C GLN A 151 18.46 -26.66 -11.51
N ASP A 152 19.61 -26.04 -11.76
CA ASP A 152 20.29 -26.06 -13.05
C ASP A 152 21.81 -25.97 -12.83
N PRO A 153 22.49 -27.10 -12.60
CA PRO A 153 23.93 -27.13 -12.33
C PRO A 153 24.79 -26.57 -13.47
N GLU A 154 24.27 -26.60 -14.70
CA GLU A 154 24.96 -26.12 -15.90
C GLU A 154 24.76 -24.60 -16.13
N THR A 155 23.97 -23.94 -15.27
CA THR A 155 23.74 -22.49 -15.41
C THR A 155 25.03 -21.72 -15.15
N PRO A 156 25.48 -20.83 -16.06
CA PRO A 156 26.79 -20.17 -15.90
C PRO A 156 26.90 -19.25 -14.68
N PHE A 157 25.77 -18.79 -14.12
CA PHE A 157 25.71 -17.87 -12.99
C PHE A 157 24.51 -18.21 -12.08
N PRO A 158 24.61 -19.25 -11.24
CA PRO A 158 23.53 -19.65 -10.36
C PRO A 158 23.28 -18.60 -9.28
N ALA A 159 22.02 -18.27 -9.05
CA ALA A 159 21.65 -17.39 -7.95
C ALA A 159 21.64 -18.17 -6.61
N PRO A 160 22.03 -17.53 -5.49
CA PRO A 160 21.81 -18.10 -4.16
C PRO A 160 20.31 -18.41 -3.96
N PRO A 161 19.92 -19.53 -3.31
CA PRO A 161 18.51 -19.93 -3.15
C PRO A 161 17.60 -18.87 -2.51
N ARG A 162 18.16 -18.01 -1.65
CA ARG A 162 17.46 -16.89 -1.02
C ARG A 162 17.02 -15.79 -2.00
N VAL A 163 17.70 -15.61 -3.13
CA VAL A 163 17.39 -14.54 -4.09
C VAL A 163 16.07 -14.80 -4.84
N PRO A 164 15.82 -15.99 -5.42
CA PRO A 164 14.50 -16.31 -5.97
C PRO A 164 13.38 -16.24 -4.95
N LEU A 165 13.62 -16.71 -3.71
CA LEU A 165 12.64 -16.65 -2.63
C LEU A 165 12.27 -15.20 -2.27
N LEU A 166 13.27 -14.33 -2.13
CA LEU A 166 13.05 -12.88 -1.98
C LEU A 166 12.17 -12.35 -3.13
N GLY A 167 12.47 -12.73 -4.36
CA GLY A 167 11.68 -12.32 -5.53
C GLY A 167 10.21 -12.70 -5.46
N ARG A 168 9.89 -13.89 -4.94
CA ARG A 168 8.52 -14.36 -4.74
C ARG A 168 7.78 -13.49 -3.72
N TRP A 169 8.42 -13.18 -2.59
CA TRP A 169 7.86 -12.31 -1.55
C TRP A 169 7.69 -10.86 -2.02
N LEU A 170 8.70 -10.27 -2.65
CA LEU A 170 8.60 -8.90 -3.19
C LEU A 170 7.54 -8.80 -4.29
N THR A 171 7.35 -9.86 -5.09
CA THR A 171 6.24 -9.93 -6.05
C THR A 171 4.89 -9.92 -5.32
N HIS A 172 4.74 -10.67 -4.23
CA HIS A 172 3.53 -10.64 -3.42
C HIS A 172 3.26 -9.23 -2.84
N PHE A 173 4.22 -8.62 -2.15
CA PHE A 173 4.09 -7.26 -1.63
C PHE A 173 3.73 -6.25 -2.72
N GLY A 174 4.37 -6.37 -3.89
CA GLY A 174 4.09 -5.55 -5.06
C GLY A 174 2.66 -5.71 -5.61
N GLU A 175 2.12 -6.94 -5.61
CA GLU A 175 0.71 -7.18 -5.95
C GLU A 175 -0.24 -6.56 -4.93
N ARG A 176 0.11 -6.65 -3.65
CA ARG A 176 -0.71 -6.13 -2.53
C ARG A 176 -0.73 -4.61 -2.48
N ALA A 177 0.35 -3.93 -2.85
CA ALA A 177 0.36 -2.47 -2.99
C ALA A 177 -0.68 -1.93 -4.00
N ARG A 178 -1.13 -2.78 -4.95
CA ARG A 178 -2.18 -2.42 -5.92
C ARG A 178 -3.60 -2.70 -5.43
N VAL A 179 -3.76 -3.30 -4.24
CA VAL A 179 -5.06 -3.61 -3.66
C VAL A 179 -5.46 -2.46 -2.72
N PRO A 180 -6.53 -1.72 -3.03
CA PRO A 180 -7.01 -0.66 -2.16
C PRO A 180 -7.25 -1.15 -0.74
N GLY A 181 -6.75 -0.40 0.24
CA GLY A 181 -6.92 -0.73 1.66
C GLY A 181 -5.86 -1.67 2.23
N SER A 182 -5.05 -2.32 1.38
CA SER A 182 -3.93 -3.13 1.85
C SER A 182 -2.88 -2.28 2.55
N SER A 183 -2.27 -2.85 3.57
CA SER A 183 -1.23 -2.25 4.40
C SER A 183 0.08 -3.04 4.38
N LEU A 184 0.24 -4.03 3.48
CA LEU A 184 1.45 -4.87 3.42
C LEU A 184 2.67 -4.17 2.79
N LEU A 185 2.44 -3.29 1.81
CA LEU A 185 3.48 -2.45 1.20
C LEU A 185 2.92 -1.05 0.99
N LEU A 186 3.52 -0.05 1.65
CA LEU A 186 3.02 1.32 1.70
C LEU A 186 4.12 2.32 1.33
N ALA A 187 3.74 3.41 0.67
CA ALA A 187 4.60 4.57 0.47
C ALA A 187 4.32 5.63 1.54
N ALA A 188 5.37 6.18 2.16
CA ALA A 188 5.24 7.21 3.19
C ALA A 188 4.52 8.46 2.67
N THR A 189 4.85 8.91 1.46
CA THR A 189 4.15 10.03 0.79
C THR A 189 2.65 9.76 0.58
N ASP A 190 2.25 8.55 0.18
CA ASP A 190 0.84 8.19 0.03
C ASP A 190 0.11 8.15 1.38
N LEU A 191 0.78 7.70 2.44
CA LEU A 191 0.22 7.72 3.78
C LEU A 191 0.01 9.14 4.27
N LEU A 192 1.01 10.02 4.15
CA LEU A 192 0.90 11.41 4.58
C LEU A 192 -0.17 12.18 3.78
N ASN A 193 -0.17 12.07 2.45
CA ASN A 193 -1.14 12.76 1.59
C ASN A 193 -2.61 12.34 1.81
N ARG A 194 -2.84 11.18 2.46
CA ARG A 194 -4.20 10.77 2.88
C ARG A 194 -4.71 11.54 4.08
N HIS A 195 -3.83 12.01 4.96
CA HIS A 195 -4.21 12.60 6.24
C HIS A 195 -3.97 14.10 6.30
N TRP A 196 -3.15 14.67 5.41
CA TRP A 196 -2.86 16.10 5.39
C TRP A 196 -2.95 16.67 3.97
N ALA A 197 -3.55 17.85 3.87
CA ALA A 197 -3.54 18.71 2.70
C ALA A 197 -2.45 19.77 2.84
N THR A 198 -1.61 19.93 1.81
CA THR A 198 -0.62 20.99 1.72
C THR A 198 -1.09 22.11 0.80
N GLY A 199 -0.37 23.23 0.77
CA GLY A 199 -0.56 24.27 -0.24
C GLY A 199 0.04 23.94 -1.61
N GLN A 200 0.63 22.76 -1.80
CA GLN A 200 1.40 22.40 -2.99
C GLN A 200 0.53 21.72 -4.04
N SER A 201 1.06 21.40 -5.21
CA SER A 201 0.44 20.47 -6.16
C SER A 201 0.63 19.01 -5.73
N SER A 202 -0.19 18.11 -6.27
CA SER A 202 -0.04 16.67 -6.01
C SER A 202 1.29 16.08 -6.50
N LEU A 203 1.96 16.76 -7.44
CA LEU A 203 3.27 16.37 -7.94
C LEU A 203 4.37 16.75 -6.94
N GLU A 204 4.35 17.97 -6.42
CA GLU A 204 5.27 18.44 -5.37
C GLU A 204 5.09 17.62 -4.07
N ASP A 205 3.86 17.20 -3.77
CA ASP A 205 3.56 16.30 -2.65
C ASP A 205 4.19 14.88 -2.78
N GLN A 206 4.82 14.54 -3.91
CA GLN A 206 5.64 13.32 -4.03
C GLN A 206 7.07 13.50 -3.47
N HIS A 207 7.48 14.74 -3.16
CA HIS A 207 8.77 15.01 -2.50
C HIS A 207 8.61 14.90 -0.98
N LEU A 208 9.02 13.76 -0.40
CA LEU A 208 8.79 13.45 1.03
C LEU A 208 9.28 14.55 1.98
N GLY A 209 10.47 15.13 1.73
CA GLY A 209 10.99 16.22 2.54
C GLY A 209 10.15 17.51 2.48
N ALA A 210 9.55 17.80 1.32
CA ALA A 210 8.73 18.99 1.13
C ALA A 210 7.36 18.81 1.80
N LEU A 211 6.79 17.62 1.64
CA LEU A 211 5.56 17.21 2.32
C LEU A 211 5.69 17.28 3.85
N LEU A 212 6.79 16.77 4.40
CA LEU A 212 7.07 16.87 5.84
C LEU A 212 7.30 18.30 6.31
N ALA A 213 7.87 19.17 5.48
CA ALA A 213 8.03 20.58 5.81
C ALA A 213 6.68 21.32 5.95
N TRP A 214 5.63 20.85 5.28
CA TRP A 214 4.27 21.36 5.47
C TRP A 214 3.58 20.80 6.72
N ILE A 215 3.74 19.50 6.98
CA ILE A 215 3.03 18.79 8.06
C ILE A 215 3.64 19.10 9.43
N ASP A 216 4.96 19.05 9.49
CA ASP A 216 5.75 19.24 10.69
C ASP A 216 6.91 20.24 10.36
N PRO A 217 6.58 21.52 10.13
CA PRO A 217 7.58 22.55 9.86
C PRO A 217 8.49 22.79 11.07
N ALA A 218 9.71 23.26 10.80
CA ALA A 218 10.54 23.83 11.86
C ALA A 218 9.88 25.09 12.45
N ASP A 219 10.11 25.35 13.73
CA ASP A 219 9.50 26.47 14.44
C ASP A 219 9.73 27.81 13.73
N GLY A 220 8.64 28.52 13.46
CA GLY A 220 8.67 29.84 12.80
C GLY A 220 8.94 29.82 11.30
N VAL A 221 9.11 28.65 10.67
CA VAL A 221 9.30 28.54 9.21
C VAL A 221 7.98 28.14 8.55
N PRO A 222 7.41 28.97 7.65
CA PRO A 222 6.23 28.59 6.89
C PRO A 222 6.50 27.35 6.03
N GLY A 223 5.52 26.45 5.93
CA GLY A 223 5.64 25.19 5.20
C GLY A 223 6.06 25.38 3.74
N ARG A 224 5.60 26.45 3.07
CA ARG A 224 6.03 26.81 1.71
C ARG A 224 7.55 27.07 1.61
N GLU A 225 8.12 27.79 2.59
CA GLU A 225 9.55 28.10 2.61
C GLU A 225 10.38 26.86 2.93
N GLY A 226 9.92 26.05 3.89
CA GLY A 226 10.53 24.77 4.23
C GLY A 226 10.51 23.79 3.05
N ALA A 227 9.39 23.73 2.32
CA ALA A 227 9.24 22.90 1.12
C ALA A 227 10.19 23.34 0.01
N LEU A 228 10.22 24.65 -0.32
CA LEU A 228 11.14 25.18 -1.33
C LEU A 228 12.60 24.89 -0.98
N ARG A 229 12.95 25.01 0.31
CA ARG A 229 14.29 24.67 0.80
C ARG A 229 14.59 23.17 0.64
N ALA A 230 13.63 22.29 0.90
CA ALA A 230 13.80 20.86 0.70
C ALA A 230 14.01 20.52 -0.79
N GLU A 231 13.22 21.10 -1.68
CA GLU A 231 13.25 20.78 -3.12
C GLU A 231 14.48 21.33 -3.83
N ALA A 232 14.87 22.57 -3.52
CA ALA A 232 15.84 23.33 -4.31
C ALA A 232 17.06 23.81 -3.52
N GLY A 233 17.02 23.73 -2.19
CA GLY A 233 18.12 24.20 -1.35
C GLY A 233 19.39 23.39 -1.59
N ARG A 234 20.49 24.08 -1.90
CA ARG A 234 21.79 23.48 -2.17
C ARG A 234 22.89 24.08 -1.31
N ASP A 235 23.90 23.27 -1.01
CA ASP A 235 25.14 23.71 -0.35
C ASP A 235 26.06 24.47 -1.31
N GLU A 236 27.18 24.96 -0.79
CA GLU A 236 28.20 25.69 -1.56
C GLU A 236 28.84 24.86 -2.70
N ARG A 237 28.73 23.53 -2.63
CA ARG A 237 29.23 22.59 -3.64
C ARG A 237 28.16 22.23 -4.67
N GLY A 238 26.98 22.81 -4.55
CA GLY A 238 25.83 22.59 -5.41
C GLY A 238 25.10 21.27 -5.17
N GLN A 239 25.24 20.66 -3.98
CA GLN A 239 24.53 19.43 -3.59
C GLN A 239 23.24 19.77 -2.85
N LEU A 240 22.17 19.00 -3.07
CA LEU A 240 20.89 19.22 -2.39
C LEU A 240 21.02 18.99 -0.87
N PHE A 241 20.36 19.84 -0.08
CA PHE A 241 20.22 19.61 1.37
C PHE A 241 19.29 18.42 1.68
N CYS A 242 18.27 18.23 0.85
CA CYS A 242 17.36 17.09 0.93
C CYS A 242 17.48 16.31 -0.38
N PRO A 243 18.23 15.18 -0.39
CA PRO A 243 18.27 14.28 -1.53
C PRO A 243 16.86 13.83 -1.94
N PRO A 244 16.64 13.51 -3.23
CA PRO A 244 15.38 12.90 -3.66
C PRO A 244 15.08 11.64 -2.85
N ALA A 245 13.81 11.42 -2.52
CA ALA A 245 13.35 10.30 -1.70
C ALA A 245 13.31 8.96 -2.45
N GLY A 246 14.38 8.65 -3.22
CA GLY A 246 14.61 7.42 -3.95
C GLY A 246 13.52 7.01 -4.97
N PRO A 247 13.82 6.06 -5.87
CA PRO A 247 15.12 5.42 -6.09
C PRO A 247 16.10 6.29 -6.91
N ALA A 248 15.65 7.39 -7.52
CA ALA A 248 16.50 8.29 -8.30
C ALA A 248 17.43 9.15 -7.42
N THR A 249 18.55 9.56 -8.01
CA THR A 249 19.58 10.44 -7.44
C THR A 249 19.58 11.81 -8.13
N ASP A 250 20.19 12.82 -7.48
CA ASP A 250 20.39 14.15 -8.08
C ASP A 250 21.50 14.11 -9.14
N PRO A 251 21.30 14.67 -10.35
CA PRO A 251 22.34 14.68 -11.37
C PRO A 251 23.65 15.38 -10.96
N ALA A 252 23.61 16.38 -10.07
CA ALA A 252 24.84 17.02 -9.61
C ALA A 252 25.62 16.12 -8.64
N PHE A 253 24.93 15.31 -7.84
CA PHE A 253 25.54 14.25 -7.03
C PHE A 253 26.19 13.18 -7.93
N ASP A 254 25.44 12.69 -8.91
CA ASP A 254 25.92 11.61 -9.80
C ASP A 254 27.18 12.02 -10.56
N ASN A 255 27.14 13.19 -11.21
CA ASN A 255 28.22 13.62 -12.09
C ASN A 255 29.45 14.16 -11.33
N ARG A 256 29.25 14.85 -10.19
CA ARG A 256 30.35 15.55 -9.51
C ARG A 256 30.97 14.75 -8.37
N LEU A 257 30.22 13.83 -7.76
CA LEU A 257 30.67 13.09 -6.58
C LEU A 257 30.73 11.58 -6.85
N LEU A 258 29.63 10.99 -7.30
CA LEU A 258 29.53 9.53 -7.42
C LEU A 258 30.42 8.99 -8.55
N ALA A 259 30.30 9.53 -9.77
CA ALA A 259 31.09 9.05 -10.92
C ALA A 259 32.61 9.11 -10.67
N PRO A 260 33.19 10.22 -10.14
CA PRO A 260 34.61 10.24 -9.78
C PRO A 260 35.01 9.27 -8.66
N ALA A 261 34.10 8.93 -7.74
CA ALA A 261 34.35 7.94 -6.71
C ALA A 261 34.36 6.51 -7.29
N ILE A 262 33.43 6.20 -8.20
CA ILE A 262 33.39 4.93 -8.92
C ILE A 262 34.65 4.76 -9.80
N GLU A 263 35.08 5.80 -10.51
CA GLU A 263 36.32 5.75 -11.31
C GLU A 263 37.57 5.50 -10.46
N ARG A 264 37.61 6.02 -9.23
CA ARG A 264 38.68 5.72 -8.27
C ARG A 264 38.61 4.28 -7.77
N TYR A 265 37.41 3.78 -7.49
CA TYR A 265 37.18 2.38 -7.13
C TYR A 265 37.63 1.43 -8.25
N ASP A 266 37.26 1.72 -9.50
CA ASP A 266 37.65 0.90 -10.66
C ASP A 266 39.17 0.86 -10.86
N ARG A 267 39.84 2.01 -10.75
CA ARG A 267 41.31 2.09 -10.83
C ARG A 267 41.99 1.31 -9.70
N ALA A 268 41.50 1.46 -8.46
CA ALA A 268 42.05 0.75 -7.31
C ALA A 268 41.83 -0.77 -7.43
N ARG A 269 40.68 -1.20 -7.95
CA ARG A 269 40.37 -2.61 -8.20
C ARG A 269 41.29 -3.22 -9.27
N GLN A 270 41.53 -2.48 -10.35
CA GLN A 270 42.48 -2.90 -11.39
C GLN A 270 43.91 -3.02 -10.85
N ALA A 271 44.37 -2.03 -10.09
CA ALA A 271 45.69 -2.06 -9.45
C ALA A 271 45.83 -3.24 -8.48
N SER A 272 44.78 -3.52 -7.68
CA SER A 272 44.77 -4.66 -6.77
C SER A 272 44.80 -6.00 -7.50
N GLY A 273 44.17 -6.12 -8.66
CA GLY A 273 44.20 -7.34 -9.48
C GLY A 273 45.52 -7.54 -10.23
N ALA A 274 46.30 -6.48 -10.44
CA ALA A 274 47.58 -6.50 -11.16
C ALA A 274 48.82 -6.57 -10.25
N ALA A 275 48.65 -6.50 -8.92
CA ALA A 275 49.76 -6.53 -7.98
C ALA A 275 50.39 -7.93 -7.89
N GLU A 276 51.69 -8.04 -8.20
CA GLU A 276 52.42 -9.31 -8.20
C GLU A 276 53.22 -9.54 -6.91
N ASP A 277 53.68 -8.47 -6.24
CA ASP A 277 54.44 -8.56 -4.99
C ASP A 277 53.59 -8.24 -3.75
N PRO A 278 53.95 -8.79 -2.56
CA PRO A 278 53.15 -8.62 -1.35
C PRO A 278 52.96 -7.17 -0.88
N GLU A 279 53.96 -6.30 -1.04
CA GLU A 279 53.91 -4.91 -0.59
C GLU A 279 53.05 -4.03 -1.51
N ALA A 280 53.07 -4.30 -2.81
CA ALA A 280 52.18 -3.70 -3.80
C ALA A 280 50.74 -4.18 -3.59
N ALA A 281 50.53 -5.47 -3.30
CA ALA A 281 49.21 -6.02 -3.03
C ALA A 281 48.57 -5.40 -1.78
N GLU A 282 49.33 -5.25 -0.69
CA GLU A 282 48.84 -4.61 0.53
C GLU A 282 48.46 -3.14 0.31
N ARG A 283 49.30 -2.37 -0.40
CA ARG A 283 49.01 -0.97 -0.74
C ARG A 283 47.76 -0.85 -1.63
N ALA A 284 47.67 -1.67 -2.67
CA ALA A 284 46.54 -1.64 -3.60
C ALA A 284 45.22 -2.06 -2.92
N LEU A 285 45.27 -3.03 -1.99
CA LEU A 285 44.13 -3.39 -1.16
C LEU A 285 43.70 -2.22 -0.25
N GLY A 286 44.67 -1.52 0.36
CA GLY A 286 44.41 -0.32 1.15
C GLY A 286 43.71 0.79 0.37
N GLU A 287 44.15 1.03 -0.87
CA GLU A 287 43.52 1.99 -1.79
C GLU A 287 42.11 1.56 -2.20
N LEU A 288 41.90 0.27 -2.49
CA LEU A 288 40.59 -0.28 -2.84
C LEU A 288 39.58 -0.11 -1.70
N LEU A 289 39.97 -0.47 -0.47
CA LEU A 289 39.14 -0.31 0.71
C LEU A 289 38.83 1.17 1.00
N ALA A 290 39.79 2.08 0.74
CA ALA A 290 39.56 3.52 0.87
C ALA A 290 38.54 4.03 -0.16
N ALA A 291 38.66 3.61 -1.42
CA ALA A 291 37.72 3.99 -2.48
C ALA A 291 36.32 3.42 -2.22
N GLU A 292 36.21 2.18 -1.76
CA GLU A 292 34.93 1.57 -1.37
C GLU A 292 34.25 2.34 -0.23
N ARG A 293 35.02 2.70 0.82
CA ARG A 293 34.52 3.52 1.93
C ARG A 293 34.03 4.89 1.47
N GLU A 294 34.68 5.47 0.47
CA GLU A 294 34.26 6.74 -0.11
C GLU A 294 32.90 6.62 -0.82
N VAL A 295 32.71 5.61 -1.67
CA VAL A 295 31.41 5.33 -2.31
C VAL A 295 30.34 5.08 -1.25
N ARG A 296 30.64 4.24 -0.25
CA ARG A 296 29.74 3.95 0.87
C ARG A 296 29.30 5.22 1.60
N ARG A 297 30.24 6.13 1.91
CA ARG A 297 29.95 7.42 2.56
C ARG A 297 29.04 8.30 1.70
N LEU A 298 29.28 8.36 0.38
CA LEU A 298 28.43 9.12 -0.55
C LEU A 298 27.01 8.55 -0.62
N VAL A 299 26.86 7.23 -0.74
CA VAL A 299 25.55 6.57 -0.77
C VAL A 299 24.78 6.80 0.53
N VAL A 300 25.43 6.70 1.70
CA VAL A 300 24.80 7.04 3.00
C VAL A 300 24.31 8.48 3.04
N SER A 301 25.07 9.43 2.50
CA SER A 301 24.68 10.84 2.50
C SER A 301 23.38 11.10 1.73
N GLN A 302 23.06 10.23 0.76
CA GLN A 302 21.81 10.31 -0.01
C GLN A 302 20.66 9.55 0.67
N LEU A 303 20.95 8.40 1.30
CA LEU A 303 19.94 7.53 1.90
C LEU A 303 19.47 7.99 3.29
N LYS A 304 20.38 8.43 4.15
CA LYS A 304 20.08 8.69 5.57
C LYS A 304 19.02 9.79 5.77
N PRO A 305 19.04 10.93 5.06
CA PRO A 305 17.98 11.93 5.20
C PRO A 305 16.59 11.38 4.87
N THR A 306 16.49 10.56 3.82
CA THR A 306 15.24 9.90 3.42
C THR A 306 14.79 8.85 4.43
N TRP A 307 15.72 8.08 4.98
CA TRP A 307 15.45 7.13 6.08
C TRP A 307 14.82 7.83 7.29
N ASP A 308 15.42 8.92 7.73
CA ASP A 308 14.92 9.70 8.86
C ASP A 308 13.55 10.32 8.56
N ALA A 309 13.34 10.79 7.34
CA ALA A 309 12.06 11.30 6.88
C ALA A 309 10.95 10.23 6.88
N VAL A 310 11.24 8.99 6.45
CA VAL A 310 10.26 7.89 6.51
C VAL A 310 9.88 7.58 7.95
N TRP A 311 10.85 7.48 8.86
CA TRP A 311 10.56 7.22 10.27
C TRP A 311 9.81 8.38 10.95
N ARG A 312 10.10 9.63 10.59
CA ARG A 312 9.31 10.79 11.02
C ARG A 312 7.86 10.68 10.54
N ALA A 313 7.64 10.29 9.28
CA ALA A 313 6.31 10.06 8.74
C ALA A 313 5.57 8.95 9.51
N VAL A 314 6.24 7.84 9.81
CA VAL A 314 5.70 6.76 10.64
C VAL A 314 5.34 7.27 12.05
N GLY A 315 6.19 8.10 12.66
CA GLY A 315 5.92 8.75 13.94
C GLY A 315 4.63 9.57 13.93
N LEU A 316 4.51 10.49 12.98
CA LEU A 316 3.32 11.34 12.81
C LEU A 316 2.03 10.52 12.60
N LEU A 317 2.11 9.44 11.82
CA LEU A 317 0.96 8.56 11.59
C LEU A 317 0.59 7.73 12.83
N ARG A 318 1.53 7.48 13.74
CA ARG A 318 1.29 6.76 15.00
C ARG A 318 0.59 7.63 16.04
N GLU A 319 0.68 8.95 15.93
CA GLU A 319 -0.05 9.88 16.79
C GLU A 319 -1.56 9.89 16.49
N LEU A 320 -1.97 9.45 15.30
CA LEU A 320 -3.37 9.34 14.93
C LEU A 320 -3.98 8.05 15.48
N PRO A 321 -5.20 8.11 16.05
CA PRO A 321 -5.94 6.91 16.44
C PRO A 321 -6.25 6.03 15.22
N GLU A 322 -6.27 4.72 15.40
CA GLU A 322 -6.58 3.76 14.34
C GLU A 322 -8.08 3.72 14.03
N GLY A 323 -8.45 3.83 12.75
CA GLY A 323 -9.83 3.75 12.31
C GLY A 323 -10.46 2.39 12.63
N ALA A 324 -11.74 2.39 12.98
CA ALA A 324 -12.44 1.21 13.51
C ALA A 324 -12.35 -0.03 12.59
N ARG A 325 -12.34 0.15 11.27
CA ARG A 325 -12.32 -0.96 10.29
C ARG A 325 -10.94 -1.26 9.72
N VAL A 326 -9.88 -0.64 10.26
CA VAL A 326 -8.50 -0.99 9.89
C VAL A 326 -8.19 -2.44 10.27
N ALA A 327 -8.67 -2.89 11.43
CA ALA A 327 -8.49 -4.28 11.87
C ALA A 327 -9.08 -5.30 10.87
N ASP A 328 -10.28 -5.05 10.35
CA ASP A 328 -10.93 -5.91 9.34
C ASP A 328 -10.15 -5.95 8.01
N ARG A 329 -9.55 -4.82 7.61
CA ARG A 329 -8.66 -4.75 6.45
C ARG A 329 -7.36 -5.52 6.72
N TRP A 330 -6.81 -5.38 7.91
CA TRP A 330 -5.60 -6.09 8.32
C TRP A 330 -5.80 -7.61 8.35
N THR A 331 -6.93 -8.10 8.84
CA THR A 331 -7.29 -9.51 8.77
C THR A 331 -7.30 -10.04 7.33
N ARG A 332 -7.76 -9.26 6.35
CA ARG A 332 -7.70 -9.63 4.93
C ARG A 332 -6.27 -9.69 4.40
N ASP A 333 -5.39 -8.80 4.85
CA ASP A 333 -3.97 -8.86 4.51
C ASP A 333 -3.29 -10.07 5.15
N ARG A 334 -3.60 -10.40 6.41
CA ARG A 334 -3.15 -11.65 7.07
C ARG A 334 -3.56 -12.87 6.27
N TRP A 335 -4.82 -12.97 5.85
CA TRP A 335 -5.27 -14.04 4.95
C TRP A 335 -4.47 -14.11 3.66
N SER A 336 -4.18 -12.95 3.05
CA SER A 336 -3.39 -12.89 1.83
C SER A 336 -1.95 -13.34 2.06
N PHE A 337 -1.36 -13.01 3.20
CA PHE A 337 -0.02 -13.41 3.61
C PHE A 337 0.04 -14.92 3.89
N THR A 338 -0.86 -15.45 4.72
CA THR A 338 -0.98 -16.88 5.02
C THR A 338 -1.10 -17.70 3.73
N ALA A 339 -2.01 -17.31 2.83
CA ALA A 339 -2.18 -17.99 1.55
C ALA A 339 -0.95 -17.89 0.65
N HIS A 340 -0.07 -16.90 0.82
CA HIS A 340 1.20 -16.87 0.09
C HIS A 340 2.28 -17.72 0.76
N ARG A 341 2.40 -17.66 2.08
CA ARG A 341 3.25 -18.54 2.90
C ARG A 341 3.00 -20.01 2.56
N ASP A 342 1.73 -20.43 2.55
CA ASP A 342 1.35 -21.82 2.32
C ASP A 342 1.78 -22.30 0.93
N ARG A 343 1.62 -21.45 -0.09
CA ARG A 343 2.09 -21.75 -1.46
C ARG A 343 3.61 -21.86 -1.54
N VAL A 344 4.34 -21.00 -0.81
CA VAL A 344 5.80 -21.07 -0.74
C VAL A 344 6.23 -22.36 -0.05
N ALA A 345 5.63 -22.69 1.10
CA ALA A 345 5.91 -23.89 1.87
C ALA A 345 5.57 -25.19 1.12
N ALA A 346 4.48 -25.19 0.33
CA ALA A 346 4.09 -26.30 -0.54
C ALA A 346 5.02 -26.49 -1.75
N GLY A 347 6.00 -25.61 -1.95
CA GLY A 347 6.92 -25.69 -3.09
C GLY A 347 6.26 -25.33 -4.42
N GLU A 348 5.14 -24.59 -4.41
CA GLU A 348 4.48 -24.16 -5.63
C GLU A 348 5.44 -23.32 -6.50
N PRO A 349 5.25 -23.32 -7.84
CA PRO A 349 6.06 -22.50 -8.72
C PRO A 349 5.97 -21.00 -8.39
N PRO A 350 6.96 -20.19 -8.81
CA PRO A 350 6.87 -18.74 -8.71
C PRO A 350 5.63 -18.19 -9.40
N GLN A 351 5.14 -17.04 -8.95
CA GLN A 351 3.99 -16.37 -9.56
C GLN A 351 4.26 -16.11 -11.06
N PRO A 352 3.28 -16.35 -11.94
CA PRO A 352 3.50 -16.28 -13.39
C PRO A 352 3.96 -14.89 -13.85
N ARG A 353 4.60 -14.82 -15.02
CA ARG A 353 5.01 -13.53 -15.62
C ARG A 353 3.81 -12.72 -16.09
N ARG A 354 2.83 -13.40 -16.68
CA ARG A 354 1.57 -12.85 -17.15
C ARG A 354 0.43 -13.61 -16.47
N ASP A 355 -0.57 -12.88 -16.02
CA ASP A 355 -1.81 -13.50 -15.58
C ASP A 355 -2.59 -13.98 -16.81
N ASP A 356 -3.25 -15.13 -16.72
CA ASP A 356 -4.28 -15.50 -17.68
C ASP A 356 -5.48 -14.54 -17.59
N ALA A 357 -6.35 -14.57 -18.61
CA ALA A 357 -7.46 -13.63 -18.71
C ALA A 357 -8.42 -13.69 -17.52
N VAL A 358 -8.71 -14.89 -17.00
CA VAL A 358 -9.64 -15.09 -15.87
C VAL A 358 -9.00 -14.58 -14.58
N THR A 359 -7.74 -14.93 -14.31
CA THR A 359 -6.99 -14.41 -13.16
C THR A 359 -6.87 -12.89 -13.19
N ALA A 360 -6.58 -12.31 -14.36
CA ALA A 360 -6.51 -10.85 -14.52
C ALA A 360 -7.86 -10.18 -14.24
N ALA A 361 -8.95 -10.72 -14.78
CA ALA A 361 -10.31 -10.22 -14.55
C ALA A 361 -10.73 -10.35 -13.08
N GLN A 362 -10.42 -11.47 -12.43
CA GLN A 362 -10.67 -11.68 -11.00
C GLN A 362 -9.92 -10.66 -10.13
N LYS A 363 -8.63 -10.43 -10.42
CA LYS A 363 -7.83 -9.42 -9.70
C LYS A 363 -8.39 -8.01 -9.89
N LEU A 364 -8.85 -7.66 -11.10
CA LEU A 364 -9.46 -6.36 -11.37
C LEU A 364 -10.76 -6.19 -10.59
N ALA A 365 -11.69 -7.15 -10.70
CA ALA A 365 -12.96 -7.12 -9.97
C ALA A 365 -12.75 -7.04 -8.44
N ALA A 366 -11.79 -7.79 -7.90
CA ALA A 366 -11.43 -7.73 -6.49
C ALA A 366 -10.88 -6.35 -6.08
N ARG A 367 -10.09 -5.69 -6.94
CA ARG A 367 -9.57 -4.33 -6.69
C ARG A 367 -10.67 -3.28 -6.72
N GLU A 368 -11.62 -3.37 -7.66
CA GLU A 368 -12.78 -2.49 -7.73
C GLU A 368 -13.67 -2.62 -6.48
N GLN A 369 -13.95 -3.86 -6.08
CA GLN A 369 -14.69 -4.15 -4.85
C GLN A 369 -13.95 -3.59 -3.62
N ALA A 370 -12.64 -3.80 -3.54
CA ALA A 370 -11.81 -3.28 -2.45
C ALA A 370 -11.77 -1.74 -2.44
N GLN A 371 -11.77 -1.09 -3.60
CA GLN A 371 -11.82 0.38 -3.70
C GLN A 371 -13.14 0.91 -3.12
N GLY A 372 -14.28 0.40 -3.60
CA GLY A 372 -15.59 0.85 -3.12
C GLY A 372 -15.81 0.54 -1.64
N GLN A 373 -15.32 -0.60 -1.16
CA GLN A 373 -15.38 -0.94 0.26
C GLN A 373 -14.49 -0.02 1.08
N LEU A 374 -13.26 0.27 0.62
CA LEU A 374 -12.36 1.16 1.32
C LEU A 374 -13.00 2.55 1.47
N GLU A 375 -13.48 3.13 0.36
CA GLU A 375 -14.08 4.46 0.37
C GLU A 375 -15.27 4.58 1.31
N ALA A 376 -16.13 3.54 1.36
CA ALA A 376 -17.24 3.50 2.29
C ALA A 376 -16.76 3.40 3.75
N GLN A 377 -15.78 2.54 4.03
CA GLN A 377 -15.24 2.35 5.38
C GLN A 377 -14.52 3.60 5.89
N GLU A 378 -13.69 4.25 5.07
CA GLU A 378 -13.00 5.49 5.45
C GLU A 378 -14.02 6.60 5.79
N ALA A 379 -15.11 6.71 5.04
CA ALA A 379 -16.19 7.66 5.32
C ALA A 379 -17.00 7.32 6.59
N LEU A 380 -17.09 6.04 6.97
CA LEU A 380 -17.79 5.63 8.19
C LEU A 380 -16.92 5.75 9.44
N ASP A 381 -15.61 5.58 9.27
CA ASP A 381 -14.64 5.62 10.37
C ASP A 381 -14.23 7.06 10.72
N ASP A 382 -14.35 8.01 9.79
CA ASP A 382 -13.79 9.36 9.93
C ASP A 382 -14.79 10.49 9.62
N PRO A 383 -15.09 11.37 10.60
CA PRO A 383 -16.00 12.50 10.39
C PRO A 383 -15.54 13.50 9.32
N LEU A 384 -14.24 13.71 9.08
CA LEU A 384 -13.77 14.63 8.03
C LEU A 384 -13.99 14.03 6.63
N VAL A 385 -13.75 12.73 6.48
CA VAL A 385 -14.03 12.01 5.23
C VAL A 385 -15.55 11.99 4.98
N LEU A 386 -16.35 11.73 6.02
CA LEU A 386 -17.82 11.80 5.94
C LEU A 386 -18.32 13.19 5.55
N ALA A 387 -17.75 14.25 6.13
CA ALA A 387 -18.12 15.62 5.80
C ALA A 387 -17.88 15.93 4.31
N GLY A 388 -16.81 15.38 3.72
CA GLY A 388 -16.56 15.48 2.28
C GLY A 388 -17.69 14.84 1.45
N ARG A 389 -18.16 13.67 1.87
CA ARG A 389 -19.31 12.97 1.25
C ARG A 389 -20.62 13.73 1.45
N ARG A 390 -20.81 14.38 2.60
CA ARG A 390 -21.98 15.23 2.88
C ARG A 390 -22.07 16.43 1.95
N LEU A 391 -20.95 17.13 1.76
CA LEU A 391 -20.86 18.27 0.83
C LEU A 391 -21.07 17.87 -0.64
N ALA A 392 -20.73 16.63 -0.99
CA ALA A 392 -20.97 16.08 -2.33
C ALA A 392 -22.43 15.59 -2.54
N GLY A 393 -23.27 15.62 -1.50
CA GLY A 393 -24.64 15.10 -1.54
C GLY A 393 -24.71 13.56 -1.50
N GLU A 394 -23.61 12.87 -1.19
CA GLU A 394 -23.49 11.40 -1.14
C GLU A 394 -23.73 10.83 0.27
N ALA A 395 -23.82 11.70 1.27
CA ALA A 395 -24.19 11.39 2.65
C ALA A 395 -24.93 12.58 3.27
N PHE A 396 -25.56 12.38 4.42
CA PHE A 396 -26.19 13.46 5.20
C PHE A 396 -26.32 13.06 6.67
N ALA A 397 -26.28 14.04 7.56
CA ALA A 397 -26.61 13.87 8.98
C ALA A 397 -28.04 14.39 9.22
N ALA A 398 -28.88 13.59 9.86
CA ALA A 398 -30.26 13.96 10.12
C ALA A 398 -30.69 13.63 11.55
N GLU A 399 -31.54 14.48 12.11
CA GLU A 399 -32.22 14.27 13.39
C GLU A 399 -33.58 13.62 13.15
N VAL A 400 -33.91 12.57 13.87
CA VAL A 400 -35.21 11.90 13.80
C VAL A 400 -36.25 12.71 14.56
N VAL A 401 -37.25 13.22 13.85
CA VAL A 401 -38.31 14.08 14.42
C VAL A 401 -39.54 13.26 14.81
N GLU A 402 -39.83 12.22 14.03
CA GLU A 402 -40.98 11.34 14.23
C GLU A 402 -40.69 9.92 13.73
N VAL A 403 -41.28 8.94 14.40
CA VAL A 403 -41.22 7.53 14.03
C VAL A 403 -42.64 6.98 14.01
N VAL A 404 -43.11 6.56 12.83
CA VAL A 404 -44.42 5.96 12.64
C VAL A 404 -44.23 4.50 12.24
N MET A 405 -44.71 3.58 13.07
CA MET A 405 -44.67 2.15 12.75
C MET A 405 -45.62 1.83 11.59
N ALA A 406 -45.10 1.15 10.57
CA ALA A 406 -45.88 0.59 9.48
C ALA A 406 -45.42 -0.85 9.18
N TRP A 407 -46.21 -1.61 8.42
CA TRP A 407 -45.95 -3.01 8.09
C TRP A 407 -46.19 -3.28 6.61
N THR A 408 -45.50 -4.26 6.05
CA THR A 408 -45.77 -4.75 4.68
C THR A 408 -47.14 -5.40 4.59
N GLU A 409 -47.86 -5.17 3.49
CA GLU A 409 -49.08 -5.89 3.15
C GLU A 409 -48.74 -7.29 2.64
N SER A 410 -48.65 -8.27 3.54
CA SER A 410 -48.41 -9.67 3.18
C SER A 410 -49.01 -10.63 4.21
N LYS A 411 -49.08 -11.93 3.89
CA LYS A 411 -49.55 -12.97 4.84
C LYS A 411 -48.72 -13.05 6.13
N ARG A 412 -47.48 -12.53 6.12
CA ARG A 412 -46.60 -12.41 7.29
C ARG A 412 -46.05 -10.97 7.33
N PRO A 413 -46.80 -10.02 7.92
CA PRO A 413 -46.42 -8.61 7.90
C PRO A 413 -45.06 -8.38 8.54
N ALA A 414 -44.13 -7.80 7.79
CA ALA A 414 -42.82 -7.39 8.29
C ALA A 414 -42.83 -5.88 8.62
N PRO A 415 -42.15 -5.44 9.69
CA PRO A 415 -42.08 -4.02 10.05
C PRO A 415 -41.38 -3.20 8.95
N ARG A 416 -41.91 -2.00 8.69
CA ARG A 416 -41.46 -0.98 7.73
C ARG A 416 -41.68 0.43 8.30
N PRO A 417 -41.09 0.77 9.46
CA PRO A 417 -41.29 2.06 10.09
C PRO A 417 -40.87 3.20 9.16
N LEU A 418 -41.64 4.28 9.23
CA LEU A 418 -41.39 5.55 8.56
C LEU A 418 -40.76 6.50 9.57
N LEU A 419 -39.61 7.05 9.17
CA LEU A 419 -38.86 8.03 9.94
C LEU A 419 -39.02 9.37 9.24
N THR A 420 -39.53 10.37 9.95
CA THR A 420 -39.45 11.76 9.49
C THR A 420 -38.17 12.34 10.08
N VAL A 421 -37.23 12.74 9.22
CA VAL A 421 -35.92 13.23 9.64
C VAL A 421 -35.65 14.62 9.09
N ARG A 422 -34.99 15.46 9.89
CA ARG A 422 -34.60 16.83 9.52
C ARG A 422 -33.10 16.92 9.32
N THR A 423 -32.66 17.56 8.24
CA THR A 423 -31.24 17.71 7.89
C THR A 423 -30.96 19.10 7.32
N ASP A 424 -29.76 19.62 7.58
CA ASP A 424 -29.23 20.85 6.97
C ASP A 424 -28.43 20.55 5.68
N ASP A 425 -28.16 19.27 5.40
CA ASP A 425 -27.43 18.83 4.22
C ASP A 425 -28.35 18.81 2.98
N ARG A 426 -27.74 18.70 1.79
CA ARG A 426 -28.46 18.61 0.51
C ARG A 426 -28.15 17.30 -0.20
N PRO A 427 -28.66 16.15 0.30
CA PRO A 427 -28.39 14.86 -0.32
C PRO A 427 -29.04 14.74 -1.70
N HIS A 428 -28.39 14.02 -2.61
CA HIS A 428 -28.90 13.77 -3.96
C HIS A 428 -29.95 12.64 -3.97
N LEU A 429 -31.11 12.91 -3.35
CA LEU A 429 -32.19 11.94 -3.25
C LEU A 429 -33.08 11.99 -4.50
N ALA A 430 -33.15 10.87 -5.20
CA ALA A 430 -34.17 10.60 -6.23
C ALA A 430 -35.26 9.67 -5.67
N GLU A 431 -36.35 9.52 -6.40
CA GLU A 431 -37.46 8.66 -5.99
C GLU A 431 -36.98 7.22 -5.71
N ARG A 432 -37.30 6.68 -4.52
CA ARG A 432 -36.96 5.32 -4.07
C ARG A 432 -35.46 5.02 -3.97
N VAL A 433 -34.62 6.04 -3.90
CA VAL A 433 -33.19 5.87 -3.60
C VAL A 433 -33.03 5.23 -2.23
N LYS A 434 -32.10 4.27 -2.14
CA LYS A 434 -31.72 3.67 -0.87
C LYS A 434 -30.70 4.54 -0.16
N VAL A 435 -30.87 4.64 1.15
CA VAL A 435 -29.92 5.24 2.07
C VAL A 435 -29.57 4.22 3.14
N TYR A 436 -28.38 4.34 3.71
CA TYR A 436 -27.84 3.35 4.63
C TYR A 436 -27.35 4.04 5.90
N ARG A 437 -27.61 3.44 7.06
CA ARG A 437 -26.98 3.82 8.33
C ARG A 437 -26.17 2.66 8.89
N SER A 438 -25.18 2.96 9.73
CA SER A 438 -24.42 1.92 10.43
C SER A 438 -25.17 1.54 11.71
N LEU A 439 -25.62 0.29 11.78
CA LEU A 439 -26.25 -0.30 12.96
C LEU A 439 -25.30 -1.37 13.51
N GLU A 440 -24.66 -1.08 14.65
CA GLU A 440 -23.66 -1.97 15.27
C GLU A 440 -22.57 -2.41 14.27
N GLY A 441 -22.10 -1.46 13.46
CA GLY A 441 -21.08 -1.70 12.44
C GLY A 441 -21.60 -2.28 11.11
N LYS A 442 -22.86 -2.71 11.03
CA LYS A 442 -23.46 -3.33 9.84
C LYS A 442 -24.41 -2.36 9.11
N PRO A 443 -24.52 -2.43 7.77
CA PRO A 443 -25.42 -1.54 7.02
C PRO A 443 -26.89 -1.90 7.25
N GLN A 444 -27.69 -0.94 7.71
CA GLN A 444 -29.15 -1.02 7.68
C GLN A 444 -29.68 -0.11 6.57
N ALA A 445 -30.52 -0.65 5.70
CA ALA A 445 -31.07 0.07 4.56
C ALA A 445 -32.41 0.75 4.90
N ALA A 446 -32.59 1.95 4.37
CA ALA A 446 -33.86 2.65 4.29
C ALA A 446 -34.10 3.15 2.85
N GLU A 447 -35.35 3.41 2.49
CA GLU A 447 -35.78 3.94 1.19
C GLU A 447 -36.31 5.36 1.39
N PHE A 448 -35.85 6.30 0.56
CA PHE A 448 -36.44 7.63 0.50
C PHE A 448 -37.85 7.57 -0.10
N VAL A 449 -38.83 8.10 0.63
CA VAL A 449 -40.25 8.08 0.25
C VAL A 449 -40.68 9.40 -0.35
N ARG A 450 -40.47 10.51 0.37
CA ARG A 450 -40.88 11.86 -0.04
C ARG A 450 -40.24 12.94 0.85
N TYR A 451 -40.36 14.19 0.40
CA TYR A 451 -40.23 15.37 1.26
C TYR A 451 -41.59 15.69 1.90
N GLU A 452 -41.57 16.14 3.15
CA GLU A 452 -42.70 16.81 3.80
C GLU A 452 -42.72 18.31 3.41
N GLU A 453 -43.84 19.00 3.67
CA GLU A 453 -44.02 20.41 3.31
C GLU A 453 -43.00 21.35 3.96
N ASP A 454 -42.48 20.98 5.14
CA ASP A 454 -41.46 21.71 5.88
C ASP A 454 -40.02 21.41 5.42
N GLY A 455 -39.86 20.55 4.41
CA GLY A 455 -38.57 20.10 3.88
C GLY A 455 -37.97 18.89 4.58
N SER A 456 -38.64 18.32 5.60
CA SER A 456 -38.19 17.08 6.25
C SER A 456 -38.24 15.88 5.28
N LEU A 457 -37.35 14.92 5.49
CA LEU A 457 -37.24 13.71 4.68
C LEU A 457 -38.02 12.57 5.34
N VAL A 458 -38.82 11.83 4.56
CA VAL A 458 -39.43 10.58 5.03
C VAL A 458 -38.63 9.40 4.51
N LEU A 459 -38.08 8.61 5.44
CA LEU A 459 -37.32 7.40 5.16
C LEU A 459 -38.07 6.17 5.67
N ARG A 460 -38.15 5.13 4.85
CA ARG A 460 -38.73 3.83 5.24
C ARG A 460 -37.63 2.83 5.54
N VAL A 461 -37.53 2.34 6.78
CA VAL A 461 -36.54 1.30 7.12
C VAL A 461 -36.95 -0.03 6.49
N LEU A 462 -36.00 -0.72 5.86
CA LEU A 462 -36.26 -1.92 5.05
C LEU A 462 -35.86 -3.23 5.72
N ASP A 463 -34.75 -3.22 6.48
CA ASP A 463 -34.12 -4.44 6.98
C ASP A 463 -33.53 -4.29 8.40
N ARG A 464 -32.91 -5.39 8.88
CA ARG A 464 -32.24 -5.52 10.19
C ARG A 464 -33.07 -5.19 11.44
N MET A 465 -34.39 -5.39 11.37
CA MET A 465 -35.31 -5.24 12.51
C MET A 465 -35.67 -6.56 13.21
N GLY A 466 -34.88 -7.62 13.00
CA GLY A 466 -35.21 -8.96 13.49
C GLY A 466 -36.19 -9.72 12.58
N ARG A 467 -36.63 -10.90 13.05
CA ARG A 467 -37.55 -11.80 12.31
C ARG A 467 -38.98 -11.79 12.86
N SER A 468 -39.20 -11.13 13.99
CA SER A 468 -40.49 -10.98 14.67
C SER A 468 -41.32 -9.84 14.09
N LYS A 469 -42.61 -9.80 14.45
CA LYS A 469 -43.52 -8.70 14.12
C LYS A 469 -43.14 -7.40 14.82
N GLU A 470 -42.63 -7.52 16.05
CA GLU A 470 -42.03 -6.44 16.82
C GLU A 470 -40.55 -6.31 16.43
N PRO A 471 -40.08 -5.10 16.07
CA PRO A 471 -38.68 -4.86 15.80
C PRO A 471 -37.79 -5.23 17.00
N ALA A 472 -36.58 -5.72 16.74
CA ALA A 472 -35.58 -5.88 17.78
C ALA A 472 -35.25 -4.53 18.44
N GLU A 473 -34.95 -4.54 19.73
CA GLU A 473 -34.54 -3.34 20.48
C GLU A 473 -33.33 -2.67 19.81
N GLY A 474 -33.33 -1.34 19.72
CA GLY A 474 -32.29 -0.53 19.05
C GLY A 474 -32.29 -0.61 17.51
N SER A 475 -33.09 -1.48 16.89
CA SER A 475 -33.08 -1.63 15.42
C SER A 475 -33.83 -0.53 14.66
N VAL A 476 -34.73 0.18 15.34
CA VAL A 476 -35.47 1.33 14.81
C VAL A 476 -34.98 2.57 15.54
N PRO A 477 -34.62 3.66 14.83
CA PRO A 477 -34.24 4.91 15.47
C PRO A 477 -35.29 5.46 16.42
N GLU A 478 -34.85 6.20 17.43
CA GLU A 478 -35.73 6.92 18.34
C GLU A 478 -35.83 8.40 17.98
N LYS A 479 -36.92 9.04 18.40
CA LYS A 479 -37.09 10.49 18.25
C LYS A 479 -35.98 11.23 19.00
N GLY A 480 -35.33 12.18 18.32
CA GLY A 480 -34.19 12.97 18.80
C GLY A 480 -32.83 12.37 18.45
N GLU A 481 -32.77 11.14 17.94
CA GLU A 481 -31.50 10.53 17.52
C GLU A 481 -30.93 11.26 16.30
N ARG A 482 -29.61 11.53 16.32
CA ARG A 482 -28.88 12.08 15.18
C ARG A 482 -28.10 10.97 14.48
N ILE A 483 -28.40 10.75 13.20
CA ILE A 483 -27.88 9.64 12.41
C ILE A 483 -27.18 10.16 11.17
N ALA A 484 -26.01 9.61 10.89
CA ALA A 484 -25.37 9.72 9.59
C ALA A 484 -25.92 8.67 8.62
N TRP A 485 -26.47 9.14 7.52
CA TRP A 485 -26.97 8.35 6.41
C TRP A 485 -26.03 8.49 5.20
N THR A 486 -25.84 7.40 4.48
CA THR A 486 -25.04 7.36 3.25
C THR A 486 -25.90 6.92 2.07
N LEU A 487 -25.65 7.44 0.88
CA LEU A 487 -26.32 7.00 -0.36
C LEU A 487 -25.57 5.82 -1.02
N PHE A 488 -24.41 5.44 -0.48
CA PHE A 488 -23.62 4.28 -0.88
C PHE A 488 -23.75 3.12 0.11
N GLU A 489 -23.66 1.89 -0.40
CA GLU A 489 -23.61 0.67 0.41
C GLU A 489 -22.30 0.59 1.20
N HIS A 490 -22.37 0.10 2.44
CA HIS A 490 -21.18 -0.07 3.29
C HIS A 490 -20.38 -1.31 2.92
N ASP A 491 -21.05 -2.30 2.33
CA ASP A 491 -20.47 -3.54 1.82
C ASP A 491 -20.70 -3.63 0.31
N GLN A 492 -19.62 -3.72 -0.47
CA GLN A 492 -19.72 -3.89 -1.90
C GLN A 492 -20.07 -5.35 -2.24
N ARG A 493 -21.15 -5.54 -2.99
CA ARG A 493 -21.53 -6.85 -3.51
C ARG A 493 -20.51 -7.30 -4.55
N GLY A 494 -20.17 -8.59 -4.52
CA GLY A 494 -19.32 -9.19 -5.55
C GLY A 494 -19.98 -9.11 -6.93
N GLY A 495 -19.16 -8.95 -7.97
CA GLY A 495 -19.59 -9.05 -9.35
C GLY A 495 -20.10 -10.44 -9.73
N PRO A 496 -20.64 -10.61 -10.95
CA PRO A 496 -21.08 -11.92 -11.45
C PRO A 496 -19.92 -12.93 -11.43
N LYS A 497 -20.24 -14.22 -11.28
CA LYS A 497 -19.25 -15.30 -11.35
C LYS A 497 -18.60 -15.27 -12.74
N LEU A 498 -17.27 -15.23 -12.78
CA LEU A 498 -16.50 -15.36 -14.00
C LEU A 498 -16.49 -16.83 -14.48
N PRO A 499 -16.38 -17.08 -15.80
CA PRO A 499 -16.29 -18.43 -16.34
C PRO A 499 -15.06 -19.17 -15.80
N ASP A 500 -15.10 -20.50 -15.86
CA ASP A 500 -13.93 -21.32 -15.53
C ASP A 500 -12.86 -21.13 -16.64
N PRO A 501 -11.54 -21.29 -16.35
CA PRO A 501 -10.48 -21.01 -17.32
C PRO A 501 -10.64 -21.73 -18.67
N GLU A 502 -11.17 -22.95 -18.65
CA GLU A 502 -11.45 -23.78 -19.84
C GLU A 502 -12.53 -23.19 -20.75
N GLU A 503 -13.36 -22.29 -20.22
CA GLU A 503 -14.43 -21.59 -20.94
C GLU A 503 -14.04 -20.18 -21.39
N THR A 504 -12.75 -19.81 -21.27
CA THR A 504 -12.26 -18.49 -21.68
C THR A 504 -12.55 -18.24 -23.16
N PRO A 505 -13.27 -17.15 -23.51
CA PRO A 505 -13.60 -16.85 -24.90
C PRO A 505 -12.35 -16.65 -25.78
N TRP A 506 -12.42 -17.05 -27.05
CA TRP A 506 -11.31 -16.88 -28.02
C TRP A 506 -10.85 -15.43 -28.16
N THR A 507 -11.75 -14.46 -27.95
CA THR A 507 -11.45 -13.02 -27.96
C THR A 507 -10.51 -12.57 -26.84
N HIS A 508 -10.32 -13.41 -25.81
CA HIS A 508 -9.49 -13.15 -24.64
C HIS A 508 -8.34 -14.16 -24.52
N GLY A 509 -7.96 -14.82 -25.62
CA GLY A 509 -6.88 -15.80 -25.68
C GLY A 509 -7.35 -17.25 -25.81
N GLY A 510 -8.64 -17.52 -25.61
CA GLY A 510 -9.20 -18.87 -25.63
C GLY A 510 -8.82 -19.70 -24.40
N PRO A 511 -9.29 -20.96 -24.33
CA PRO A 511 -8.93 -21.87 -23.24
C PRO A 511 -7.41 -22.06 -23.14
N PRO A 512 -6.84 -22.19 -21.93
CA PRO A 512 -5.41 -22.42 -21.76
C PRO A 512 -4.98 -23.68 -22.51
N ARG A 513 -3.91 -23.56 -23.31
CA ARG A 513 -3.37 -24.69 -24.08
C ARG A 513 -2.51 -25.56 -23.17
N THR A 514 -2.97 -26.76 -22.84
CA THR A 514 -2.22 -27.78 -22.07
C THR A 514 -0.94 -28.24 -22.75
N ASP A 515 -0.85 -28.05 -24.07
CA ASP A 515 0.21 -28.62 -24.91
C ASP A 515 1.31 -27.60 -25.22
N ALA A 516 1.09 -26.34 -24.85
CA ALA A 516 2.08 -25.29 -24.99
C ALA A 516 2.95 -25.27 -23.73
N VAL A 517 4.10 -25.95 -23.78
CA VAL A 517 5.22 -25.56 -22.92
C VAL A 517 5.47 -24.09 -23.27
N GLU A 518 5.15 -23.17 -22.35
CA GLU A 518 5.53 -21.77 -22.49
C GLU A 518 7.04 -21.74 -22.67
N LEU A 519 7.48 -21.62 -23.93
CA LEU A 519 8.86 -21.31 -24.22
C LEU A 519 9.17 -20.03 -23.46
N PRO A 520 10.25 -19.97 -22.67
CA PRO A 520 10.59 -18.75 -21.97
C PRO A 520 10.65 -17.62 -22.99
N ASP A 521 9.82 -16.59 -22.79
CA ASP A 521 9.87 -15.39 -23.62
C ASP A 521 11.33 -14.91 -23.72
N PRO A 522 11.76 -14.46 -24.92
CA PRO A 522 13.09 -13.90 -25.07
C PRO A 522 13.26 -12.77 -24.06
N VAL A 523 14.41 -12.76 -23.37
CA VAL A 523 14.76 -11.73 -22.39
C VAL A 523 14.54 -10.37 -23.01
N THR A 524 13.61 -9.58 -22.45
CA THR A 524 13.38 -8.21 -22.93
C THR A 524 14.37 -7.25 -22.27
N PRO A 525 14.66 -6.09 -22.86
CA PRO A 525 15.48 -5.06 -22.20
C PRO A 525 14.95 -4.64 -20.82
N GLU A 526 13.66 -4.87 -20.54
CA GLU A 526 13.01 -4.59 -19.26
C GLU A 526 13.29 -5.67 -18.18
N ASP A 527 13.80 -6.84 -18.58
CA ASP A 527 14.08 -7.99 -17.70
C ASP A 527 15.55 -8.09 -17.25
N VAL A 528 16.41 -7.23 -17.81
CA VAL A 528 17.84 -7.20 -17.50
C VAL A 528 18.09 -6.10 -16.48
N LEU A 529 18.55 -6.50 -15.29
CA LEU A 529 19.14 -5.59 -14.31
C LEU A 529 20.51 -5.15 -14.77
#